data_AF-A0A7J7PP52-F1
#
_entry.id   AF-A0A7J7PP52-F1
#
_cell.length_a   1.000
_cell.length_b   1.000
_cell.length_c   1.000
_cell.angle_alpha   90.00
_cell.angle_beta   90.00
_cell.angle_gamma   90.00
#
_symmetry.space_group_name_H-M   'P 1'
#
loop_
_entity.id
_entity.type
_entity.pdbx_description
1 polymer ?
#
loop_
_entity_poly.entity_id
_entity_poly.type
_entity_poly.pdbx_seq_one_letter_code
_entity_poly.pdbx_strand_id
1 'polypeptide(L)'
;MASMMAHKASSTTLLRRSQKASSTSRRQVIVRAAEEAKMGINGFGRIGRLVLRATLDRKDVRVVAINDPFIESEYMAYMFKYDSVHGRYEGTVESEKDGLTINGEKIKTYGMMDPTQIPWGEAGADYVVESTGVFTTTDKCQAHIKGGAKKVVISAPSADAPMFVMGVNEGKYDPKSHTVVSNASCTTNCLAPMAKVGCQRQVGIKEGLMTTVHATTATQKTVDGPSKKDWRGGRGANGNIIPSSTGAAKAVGKVIPELNGKLTGMAFRVPTQDVSVVDLTVVLEKPASYEDLMAAFKEASQTHMKGILGYTEEAVVSTDFVSDPASSTIDAKAGIMLSPTFVKLVSWYDNEWGYSCRVVDLIRHMATADKQAGVVA
;
A
#
# COMPACT_ATOMS: atom_id res chain seq x y z
N MET A 1 -70.29 12.70 31.88
CA MET A 1 -70.49 13.01 30.44
C MET A 1 -69.69 11.98 29.66
N ALA A 2 -70.28 10.83 29.34
CA ALA A 2 -70.90 10.50 28.05
C ALA A 2 -69.85 10.47 26.91
N SER A 3 -69.71 9.46 26.05
CA SER A 3 -70.33 8.14 25.90
C SER A 3 -69.68 7.50 24.65
N MET A 4 -69.49 6.17 24.63
CA MET A 4 -69.74 5.25 23.49
C MET A 4 -69.00 5.44 22.15
N MET A 5 -68.77 4.44 21.30
CA MET A 5 -68.80 2.98 21.36
C MET A 5 -68.20 2.50 20.02
N ALA A 6 -67.89 1.22 19.96
CA ALA A 6 -67.35 0.49 18.83
C ALA A 6 -68.29 0.34 17.62
N HIS A 7 -67.67 -0.07 16.50
CA HIS A 7 -68.02 -1.26 15.68
C HIS A 7 -68.60 -1.13 14.24
N LYS A 8 -67.93 -1.92 13.38
CA LYS A 8 -68.39 -2.80 12.27
C LYS A 8 -68.70 -2.23 10.86
N ALA A 9 -67.79 -2.62 9.94
CA ALA A 9 -67.97 -3.34 8.67
C ALA A 9 -69.23 -3.15 7.80
N SER A 10 -69.05 -2.89 6.50
CA SER A 10 -69.55 -3.76 5.42
C SER A 10 -69.02 -3.35 4.01
N SER A 11 -68.90 -4.39 3.18
CA SER A 11 -68.54 -4.55 1.77
C SER A 11 -69.11 -3.55 0.75
N THR A 12 -68.33 -3.24 -0.30
CA THR A 12 -68.87 -3.16 -1.68
C THR A 12 -67.79 -3.49 -2.73
N THR A 13 -68.05 -4.57 -3.47
CA THR A 13 -67.38 -5.00 -4.71
C THR A 13 -67.73 -4.06 -5.87
N LEU A 14 -66.76 -3.70 -6.75
CA LEU A 14 -66.88 -3.86 -8.22
C LEU A 14 -65.79 -3.14 -9.05
N LEU A 15 -65.41 -3.84 -10.12
CA LEU A 15 -64.97 -3.38 -11.43
C LEU A 15 -63.49 -3.02 -11.67
N ARG A 16 -62.82 -4.03 -12.25
CA ARG A 16 -61.70 -3.93 -13.21
C ARG A 16 -61.78 -2.68 -14.11
N ARG A 17 -60.65 -1.98 -14.22
CA ARG A 17 -60.19 -1.43 -15.50
C ARG A 17 -58.69 -1.60 -15.63
N SER A 18 -58.33 -2.41 -16.62
CA SER A 18 -56.98 -2.56 -17.16
C SER A 18 -56.55 -1.27 -17.86
N GLN A 19 -55.40 -0.72 -17.50
CA GLN A 19 -54.59 0.07 -18.43
C GLN A 19 -53.13 -0.34 -18.29
N LYS A 20 -52.63 -0.92 -19.38
CA LYS A 20 -51.22 -1.17 -19.67
C LYS A 20 -50.46 0.15 -19.52
N ALA A 21 -49.45 0.17 -18.66
CA ALA A 21 -48.39 1.17 -18.70
C ALA A 21 -47.08 0.45 -19.02
N SER A 22 -46.39 1.03 -19.99
CA SER A 22 -45.31 0.51 -20.80
C SER A 22 -44.08 0.04 -20.02
N SER A 23 -43.56 -1.10 -20.46
CA SER A 23 -42.18 -1.55 -20.26
C SER A 23 -41.19 -0.46 -20.67
N THR A 24 -40.60 0.22 -19.69
CA THR A 24 -39.32 0.89 -19.89
C THR A 24 -38.33 0.15 -19.01
N SER A 25 -37.51 -0.67 -19.66
CA SER A 25 -36.40 -1.42 -19.09
C SER A 25 -35.47 -0.44 -18.34
N ARG A 26 -35.68 -0.31 -17.04
CA ARG A 26 -34.62 0.15 -16.14
C ARG A 26 -33.64 -1.00 -16.08
N ARG A 27 -32.58 -0.92 -16.89
CA ARG A 27 -31.34 -1.69 -16.68
C ARG A 27 -30.96 -1.52 -15.21
N GLN A 28 -31.28 -2.51 -14.39
CA GLN A 28 -30.58 -2.72 -13.13
C GLN A 28 -29.11 -2.82 -13.52
N VAL A 29 -28.35 -1.79 -13.15
CA VAL A 29 -26.90 -1.94 -13.06
C VAL A 29 -26.71 -2.96 -11.96
N ILE A 30 -26.63 -4.23 -12.35
CA ILE A 30 -26.09 -5.28 -11.50
C ILE A 30 -24.66 -4.84 -11.26
N VAL A 31 -24.42 -4.20 -10.11
CA VAL A 31 -23.08 -4.14 -9.54
C VAL A 31 -22.73 -5.60 -9.27
N ARG A 32 -22.10 -6.25 -10.26
CA ARG A 32 -21.51 -7.56 -10.08
C ARG A 32 -20.63 -7.42 -8.84
N ALA A 33 -20.84 -8.27 -7.85
CA ALA A 33 -19.89 -8.39 -6.74
C ALA A 33 -18.50 -8.46 -7.37
N ALA A 34 -17.60 -7.56 -6.96
CA ALA A 34 -16.23 -7.63 -7.43
C ALA A 34 -15.71 -9.01 -7.04
N GLU A 35 -15.35 -9.83 -8.01
CA GLU A 35 -14.71 -11.11 -7.74
C GLU A 35 -13.38 -10.85 -7.05
N GLU A 36 -13.11 -11.66 -6.04
CA GLU A 36 -11.98 -11.57 -5.12
C GLU A 36 -10.64 -11.80 -5.86
N ALA A 37 -9.70 -10.86 -5.74
CA ALA A 37 -8.36 -11.02 -6.30
C ALA A 37 -7.53 -11.99 -5.45
N LYS A 38 -7.23 -13.16 -6.01
CA LYS A 38 -6.47 -14.22 -5.33
C LYS A 38 -4.98 -14.01 -5.48
N MET A 39 -4.28 -13.94 -4.35
CA MET A 39 -2.85 -13.65 -4.32
C MET A 39 -2.02 -14.71 -3.60
N GLY A 40 -0.78 -14.87 -4.07
CA GLY A 40 0.30 -15.59 -3.41
C GLY A 40 1.33 -14.62 -2.85
N ILE A 41 2.01 -14.99 -1.77
CA ILE A 41 3.09 -14.20 -1.16
C ILE A 41 4.40 -14.99 -1.23
N ASN A 42 5.42 -14.44 -1.91
CA ASN A 42 6.77 -14.99 -1.89
C ASN A 42 7.66 -14.21 -0.93
N GLY A 43 8.18 -14.89 0.09
CA GLY A 43 8.90 -14.29 1.22
C GLY A 43 7.94 -13.85 2.32
N PHE A 44 7.83 -14.65 3.38
CA PHE A 44 6.97 -14.40 4.54
C PHE A 44 7.71 -13.66 5.67
N GLY A 45 8.60 -12.76 5.26
CA GLY A 45 9.29 -11.82 6.11
C GLY A 45 8.37 -10.68 6.57
N ARG A 46 8.98 -9.53 6.91
CA ARG A 46 8.24 -8.40 7.48
C ARG A 46 7.10 -7.91 6.59
N ILE A 47 7.37 -7.60 5.33
CA ILE A 47 6.36 -7.10 4.39
C ILE A 47 5.33 -8.18 4.05
N GLY A 48 5.75 -9.43 3.77
CA GLY A 48 4.83 -10.52 3.45
C GLY A 48 3.77 -10.76 4.54
N ARG A 49 4.17 -10.76 5.81
CA ARG A 49 3.21 -10.92 6.94
C ARG A 49 2.23 -9.76 7.04
N LEU A 50 2.69 -8.53 6.83
CA LEU A 50 1.83 -7.35 6.95
C LEU A 50 0.93 -7.16 5.74
N VAL A 51 1.36 -7.58 4.55
CA VAL A 51 0.49 -7.69 3.38
C VAL A 51 -0.63 -8.68 3.67
N LEU A 52 -0.35 -9.85 4.24
CA LEU A 52 -1.39 -10.79 4.68
C LEU A 52 -2.31 -10.16 5.72
N ARG A 53 -1.79 -9.52 6.77
CA ARG A 53 -2.64 -8.83 7.77
C ARG A 53 -3.56 -7.79 7.10
N ALA A 54 -3.07 -7.05 6.12
CA ALA A 54 -3.84 -6.03 5.39
C ALA A 54 -4.95 -6.61 4.50
N THR A 55 -5.00 -7.93 4.25
CA THR A 55 -6.10 -8.57 3.51
C THR A 55 -7.23 -9.11 4.40
N LEU A 56 -7.00 -9.33 5.70
CA LEU A 56 -7.90 -10.16 6.51
C LEU A 56 -9.30 -9.58 6.75
N ASP A 57 -9.44 -8.26 6.74
CA ASP A 57 -10.74 -7.58 6.89
C ASP A 57 -11.38 -7.22 5.54
N ARG A 58 -10.83 -7.75 4.43
CA ARG A 58 -11.24 -7.41 3.07
C ARG A 58 -11.95 -8.57 2.39
N LYS A 59 -12.87 -8.24 1.48
CA LYS A 59 -13.64 -9.21 0.67
C LYS A 59 -13.32 -9.12 -0.82
N ASP A 60 -12.48 -8.16 -1.21
CA ASP A 60 -12.09 -7.88 -2.59
C ASP A 60 -10.73 -8.51 -2.94
N VAL A 61 -10.03 -9.07 -1.96
CA VAL A 61 -8.69 -9.67 -2.08
C VAL A 61 -8.57 -10.84 -1.12
N ARG A 62 -7.75 -11.84 -1.47
CA ARG A 62 -7.49 -13.00 -0.61
C ARG A 62 -6.15 -13.65 -0.86
N VAL A 63 -5.43 -13.97 0.20
CA VAL A 63 -4.19 -14.76 0.13
C VAL A 63 -4.53 -16.24 0.11
N VAL A 64 -4.09 -16.96 -0.92
CA VAL A 64 -4.35 -18.40 -1.09
C VAL A 64 -3.10 -19.26 -0.90
N ALA A 65 -1.92 -18.66 -1.01
CA ALA A 65 -0.65 -19.35 -0.81
C ALA A 65 0.48 -18.44 -0.31
N ILE A 66 1.40 -19.02 0.44
CA ILE A 66 2.62 -18.38 0.95
C ILE A 66 3.80 -19.28 0.63
N ASN A 67 4.92 -18.71 0.20
CA ASN A 67 6.19 -19.41 0.04
C ASN A 67 7.28 -18.75 0.88
N ASP A 68 7.93 -19.51 1.76
CA ASP A 68 9.19 -19.10 2.39
C ASP A 68 10.03 -20.34 2.75
N PRO A 69 11.19 -20.55 2.12
CA PRO A 69 12.01 -21.75 2.34
C PRO A 69 12.73 -21.78 3.70
N PHE A 70 12.66 -20.70 4.48
CA PHE A 70 13.35 -20.59 5.77
C PHE A 70 12.40 -20.63 6.97
N ILE A 71 11.09 -20.76 6.74
CA ILE A 71 10.08 -20.64 7.79
C ILE A 71 9.05 -21.75 7.62
N GLU A 72 9.05 -22.72 8.54
CA GLU A 72 8.04 -23.78 8.60
C GLU A 72 6.66 -23.25 9.06
N SER A 73 5.56 -23.92 8.71
CA SER A 73 4.18 -23.47 8.99
C SER A 73 3.92 -23.14 10.46
N GLU A 74 4.44 -23.94 11.41
CA GLU A 74 4.34 -23.65 12.85
C GLU A 74 5.03 -22.33 13.22
N TYR A 75 6.22 -22.09 12.64
CA TYR A 75 6.94 -20.86 12.89
C TYR A 75 6.30 -19.66 12.18
N MET A 76 5.74 -19.85 10.97
CA MET A 76 4.93 -18.84 10.29
C MET A 76 3.74 -18.41 11.16
N ALA A 77 3.01 -19.36 11.76
CA ALA A 77 1.90 -19.07 12.66
C ALA A 77 2.35 -18.25 13.88
N TYR A 78 3.48 -18.62 14.50
CA TYR A 78 4.07 -17.87 15.61
C TYR A 78 4.43 -16.43 15.20
N MET A 79 5.19 -16.25 14.11
CA MET A 79 5.65 -14.95 13.63
C MET A 79 4.50 -14.05 13.17
N PHE A 80 3.40 -14.65 12.71
CA PHE A 80 2.19 -13.92 12.32
C PHE A 80 1.37 -13.51 13.55
N LYS A 81 1.25 -14.39 14.55
CA LYS A 81 0.47 -14.15 15.77
C LYS A 81 1.07 -13.07 16.67
N TYR A 82 2.39 -13.01 16.77
CA TYR A 82 3.08 -12.07 17.66
C TYR A 82 3.98 -11.13 16.86
N ASP A 83 3.61 -9.84 16.80
CA ASP A 83 4.44 -8.79 16.20
C ASP A 83 4.86 -7.77 17.27
N SER A 84 6.16 -7.46 17.33
CA SER A 84 6.71 -6.54 18.34
C SER A 84 6.28 -5.08 18.14
N VAL A 85 5.90 -4.70 16.91
CA VAL A 85 5.51 -3.33 16.56
C VAL A 85 3.98 -3.24 16.44
N HIS A 86 3.40 -4.11 15.61
CA HIS A 86 1.96 -4.08 15.32
C HIS A 86 1.13 -4.94 16.28
N GLY A 87 1.71 -5.33 17.40
CA GLY A 87 1.04 -6.11 18.44
C GLY A 87 0.63 -7.52 18.04
N ARG A 88 -0.13 -8.13 18.95
CA ARG A 88 -0.71 -9.46 18.77
C ARG A 88 -1.80 -9.40 17.70
N TYR A 89 -1.86 -10.44 16.87
CA TYR A 89 -3.01 -10.63 16.00
C TYR A 89 -4.19 -11.17 16.84
N GLU A 90 -5.31 -10.46 16.80
CA GLU A 90 -6.48 -10.72 17.67
C GLU A 90 -7.34 -11.90 17.18
N GLY A 91 -7.24 -12.29 15.91
CA GLY A 91 -7.95 -13.45 15.36
C GLY A 91 -7.30 -14.79 15.68
N THR A 92 -7.79 -15.85 15.03
CA THR A 92 -7.25 -17.19 15.20
C THR A 92 -6.20 -17.49 14.13
N VAL A 93 -5.13 -18.18 14.54
CA VAL A 93 -4.02 -18.59 13.67
C VAL A 93 -3.60 -19.98 14.13
N GLU A 94 -3.75 -20.95 13.24
CA GLU A 94 -3.41 -22.34 13.47
C GLU A 94 -2.47 -22.81 12.35
N SER A 95 -1.45 -23.57 12.71
CA SER A 95 -0.57 -24.21 11.74
C SER A 95 -1.08 -25.61 11.40
N GLU A 96 -1.10 -25.92 10.11
CA GLU A 96 -1.30 -27.26 9.56
C GLU A 96 0.02 -27.73 8.91
N LYS A 97 0.12 -29.02 8.60
CA LYS A 97 1.33 -29.59 7.98
C LYS A 97 1.73 -28.85 6.69
N ASP A 98 0.74 -28.54 5.85
CA ASP A 98 0.94 -27.95 4.52
C ASP A 98 0.25 -26.57 4.38
N GLY A 99 0.03 -25.87 5.50
CA GLY A 99 -0.65 -24.59 5.46
C GLY A 99 -0.84 -23.87 6.79
N LEU A 100 -1.54 -22.74 6.71
CA LEU A 100 -2.06 -21.98 7.83
C LEU A 100 -3.58 -21.93 7.75
N THR A 101 -4.24 -21.95 8.90
CA THR A 101 -5.66 -21.62 9.02
C THR A 101 -5.79 -20.33 9.82
N ILE A 102 -6.25 -19.26 9.18
CA ILE A 102 -6.43 -17.94 9.78
C ILE A 102 -7.91 -17.55 9.73
N ASN A 103 -8.53 -17.30 10.88
CA ASN A 103 -9.98 -17.04 10.99
C ASN A 103 -10.85 -18.12 10.30
N GLY A 104 -10.39 -19.37 10.27
CA GLY A 104 -11.06 -20.48 9.59
C GLY A 104 -10.78 -20.59 8.09
N GLU A 105 -10.02 -19.66 7.51
CA GLU A 105 -9.59 -19.74 6.12
C GLU A 105 -8.23 -20.42 5.95
N LYS A 106 -8.18 -21.40 5.05
CA LYS A 106 -6.95 -22.13 4.73
C LYS A 106 -6.10 -21.40 3.70
N ILE A 107 -4.81 -21.34 3.99
CA ILE A 107 -3.76 -20.78 3.13
C ILE A 107 -2.68 -21.85 2.96
N LYS A 108 -2.36 -22.23 1.73
CA LYS A 108 -1.29 -23.21 1.47
C LYS A 108 0.07 -22.60 1.79
N THR A 109 0.99 -23.39 2.34
CA THR A 109 2.38 -22.96 2.53
C THR A 109 3.34 -23.81 1.70
N TYR A 110 4.41 -23.19 1.22
CA TYR A 110 5.46 -23.81 0.44
C TYR A 110 6.83 -23.38 0.98
N GLY A 111 7.83 -24.24 0.81
CA GLY A 111 9.23 -23.99 1.22
C GLY A 111 10.21 -24.06 0.05
N MET A 112 9.81 -23.56 -1.13
CA MET A 112 10.62 -23.70 -2.34
C MET A 112 11.67 -22.58 -2.42
N MET A 113 12.93 -23.00 -2.54
CA MET A 113 14.06 -22.09 -2.78
C MET A 113 14.07 -21.54 -4.21
N ASP A 114 13.67 -22.37 -5.17
CA ASP A 114 13.57 -22.00 -6.58
C ASP A 114 12.14 -21.49 -6.90
N PRO A 115 11.97 -20.21 -7.25
CA PRO A 115 10.65 -19.64 -7.50
C PRO A 115 9.91 -20.27 -8.68
N THR A 116 10.62 -20.98 -9.58
CA THR A 116 9.99 -21.68 -10.72
C THR A 116 9.24 -22.93 -10.30
N GLN A 117 9.52 -23.46 -9.11
CA GLN A 117 8.91 -24.69 -8.57
C GLN A 117 7.69 -24.40 -7.69
N ILE A 118 7.38 -23.13 -7.43
CA ILE A 118 6.23 -22.77 -6.61
C ILE A 118 4.95 -22.93 -7.45
N PRO A 119 4.01 -23.82 -7.06
CA PRO A 119 2.86 -24.15 -7.89
C PRO A 119 1.71 -23.15 -7.70
N TRP A 120 1.93 -21.89 -8.05
CA TRP A 120 0.94 -20.80 -7.93
C TRP A 120 -0.38 -21.12 -8.64
N GLY A 121 -0.31 -21.71 -9.84
CA GLY A 121 -1.49 -22.11 -10.60
C GLY A 121 -2.37 -23.13 -9.86
N GLU A 122 -1.75 -24.12 -9.19
CA GLU A 122 -2.47 -25.13 -8.39
C GLU A 122 -3.02 -24.56 -7.07
N ALA A 123 -2.39 -23.51 -6.56
CA ALA A 123 -2.91 -22.75 -5.42
C ALA A 123 -4.04 -21.79 -5.81
N GLY A 124 -4.22 -21.51 -7.11
CA GLY A 124 -5.16 -20.51 -7.61
C GLY A 124 -4.73 -19.06 -7.36
N ALA A 125 -3.42 -18.81 -7.23
CA ALA A 125 -2.85 -17.48 -7.03
C ALA A 125 -2.59 -16.80 -8.38
N ASP A 126 -3.45 -15.86 -8.76
CA ASP A 126 -3.30 -15.10 -10.01
C ASP A 126 -2.27 -13.97 -9.87
N TYR A 127 -2.20 -13.36 -8.69
CA TYR A 127 -1.27 -12.26 -8.39
C TYR A 127 -0.22 -12.73 -7.39
N VAL A 128 1.05 -12.44 -7.60
CA VAL A 128 2.10 -12.75 -6.63
C VAL A 128 2.71 -11.48 -6.08
N VAL A 129 2.77 -11.39 -4.76
CA VAL A 129 3.57 -10.39 -4.04
C VAL A 129 4.97 -10.95 -3.89
N GLU A 130 5.92 -10.34 -4.59
CA GLU A 130 7.34 -10.68 -4.48
C GLU A 130 7.98 -9.80 -3.39
N SER A 131 8.12 -10.36 -2.20
CA SER A 131 8.61 -9.69 -0.98
C SER A 131 9.84 -10.32 -0.35
N THR A 132 10.60 -11.12 -1.10
CA THR A 132 11.89 -11.68 -0.64
C THR A 132 13.01 -10.63 -0.61
N GLY A 133 12.90 -9.60 -1.45
CA GLY A 133 13.96 -8.62 -1.69
C GLY A 133 15.11 -9.12 -2.58
N VAL A 134 15.03 -10.34 -3.10
CA VAL A 134 16.06 -10.97 -3.96
C VAL A 134 15.69 -10.90 -5.45
N PHE A 135 14.40 -11.00 -5.76
CA PHE A 135 13.87 -11.03 -7.11
C PHE A 135 13.22 -9.68 -7.48
N THR A 136 14.05 -8.66 -7.70
CA THR A 136 13.59 -7.27 -7.95
C THR A 136 13.67 -6.82 -9.40
N THR A 137 13.86 -7.74 -10.35
CA THR A 137 13.90 -7.46 -11.79
C THR A 137 12.83 -8.24 -12.53
N THR A 138 12.40 -7.72 -13.67
CA THR A 138 11.36 -8.30 -14.52
C THR A 138 11.71 -9.75 -14.90
N ASP A 139 12.95 -9.99 -15.30
CA ASP A 139 13.45 -11.32 -15.68
C ASP A 139 13.38 -12.34 -14.55
N LYS A 140 13.78 -11.92 -13.34
CA LYS A 140 13.73 -12.79 -12.16
C LYS A 140 12.30 -13.15 -11.78
N CYS A 141 11.38 -12.19 -11.86
CA CYS A 141 9.97 -12.41 -11.56
C CYS A 141 9.25 -13.30 -12.58
N GLN A 142 9.80 -13.52 -13.78
CA GLN A 142 9.25 -14.49 -14.74
C GLN A 142 9.18 -15.92 -14.17
N ALA A 143 9.97 -16.22 -13.14
CA ALA A 143 9.87 -17.51 -12.45
C ALA A 143 8.47 -17.75 -11.85
N HIS A 144 7.81 -16.73 -11.31
CA HIS A 144 6.45 -16.86 -10.77
C HIS A 144 5.41 -17.12 -11.86
N ILE A 145 5.60 -16.51 -13.04
CA ILE A 145 4.74 -16.72 -14.21
C ILE A 145 4.85 -18.18 -14.68
N LYS A 146 6.06 -18.75 -14.68
CA LYS A 146 6.25 -20.19 -14.95
C LYS A 146 5.56 -21.08 -13.93
N GLY A 147 5.48 -20.65 -12.66
CA GLY A 147 4.73 -21.32 -11.59
C GLY A 147 3.20 -21.19 -11.73
N GLY A 148 2.69 -20.48 -12.74
CA GLY A 148 1.26 -20.34 -13.03
C GLY A 148 0.61 -19.06 -12.52
N ALA A 149 1.37 -18.12 -11.95
CA ALA A 149 0.86 -16.78 -11.66
C ALA A 149 0.63 -15.99 -12.96
N LYS A 150 -0.31 -15.05 -12.94
CA LYS A 150 -0.62 -14.18 -14.08
C LYS A 150 0.09 -12.83 -13.99
N LYS A 151 0.24 -12.30 -12.77
CA LYS A 151 0.85 -10.99 -12.49
C LYS A 151 1.77 -11.04 -11.28
N VAL A 152 2.78 -10.18 -11.26
CA VAL A 152 3.71 -10.06 -10.13
C VAL A 152 3.83 -8.59 -9.70
N VAL A 153 3.72 -8.35 -8.40
CA VAL A 153 3.98 -7.06 -7.76
C VAL A 153 5.22 -7.18 -6.89
N ILE A 154 6.30 -6.53 -7.30
CA ILE A 154 7.54 -6.43 -6.52
C ILE A 154 7.31 -5.42 -5.38
N SER A 155 7.51 -5.86 -4.13
CA SER A 155 7.35 -5.04 -2.93
C SER A 155 8.63 -4.23 -2.60
N ALA A 156 9.29 -3.73 -3.64
CA ALA A 156 10.49 -2.90 -3.59
C ALA A 156 10.67 -2.17 -4.94
N PRO A 157 11.52 -1.12 -5.01
CA PRO A 157 11.90 -0.53 -6.28
C PRO A 157 12.53 -1.55 -7.22
N SER A 158 12.14 -1.49 -8.49
CA SER A 158 12.75 -2.29 -9.57
C SER A 158 13.66 -1.44 -10.45
N ALA A 159 14.69 -2.08 -11.00
CA ALA A 159 15.56 -1.43 -11.97
C ALA A 159 14.89 -1.29 -13.35
N ASP A 160 14.01 -2.22 -13.71
CA ASP A 160 13.45 -2.37 -15.06
C ASP A 160 11.90 -2.44 -15.11
N ALA A 161 11.24 -2.87 -14.03
CA ALA A 161 9.78 -2.95 -13.99
C ALA A 161 9.14 -1.57 -13.79
N PRO A 162 7.99 -1.28 -14.43
CA PRO A 162 7.25 -0.05 -14.22
C PRO A 162 6.82 0.08 -12.75
N MET A 163 7.00 1.27 -12.19
CA MET A 163 6.65 1.59 -10.80
C MET A 163 5.33 2.32 -10.72
N PHE A 164 4.48 1.90 -9.78
CA PHE A 164 3.20 2.52 -9.48
C PHE A 164 3.14 2.94 -8.02
N VAL A 165 2.51 4.09 -7.79
CA VAL A 165 2.15 4.62 -6.48
C VAL A 165 0.67 4.97 -6.53
N MET A 166 -0.10 4.35 -5.64
CA MET A 166 -1.54 4.57 -5.55
C MET A 166 -1.87 6.03 -5.21
N GLY A 167 -2.93 6.57 -5.82
CA GLY A 167 -3.27 7.99 -5.75
C GLY A 167 -2.41 8.88 -6.66
N VAL A 168 -1.34 8.37 -7.27
CA VAL A 168 -0.38 9.16 -8.06
C VAL A 168 -0.47 8.82 -9.54
N ASN A 169 -0.09 7.60 -9.92
CA ASN A 169 0.07 7.19 -11.32
C ASN A 169 -0.51 5.80 -11.65
N GLU A 170 -1.30 5.20 -10.75
CA GLU A 170 -1.92 3.89 -10.93
C GLU A 170 -2.72 3.79 -12.23
N GLY A 171 -3.37 4.88 -12.66
CA GLY A 171 -4.12 4.93 -13.93
C GLY A 171 -3.26 4.77 -15.18
N LYS A 172 -1.92 4.74 -15.07
CA LYS A 172 -1.00 4.41 -16.16
C LYS A 172 -0.72 2.90 -16.27
N TYR A 173 -1.32 2.08 -15.41
CA TYR A 173 -1.21 0.63 -15.51
C TYR A 173 -1.88 0.15 -16.81
N ASP A 174 -1.14 -0.61 -17.63
CA ASP A 174 -1.64 -1.29 -18.82
C ASP A 174 -1.75 -2.80 -18.57
N PRO A 175 -2.98 -3.34 -18.45
CA PRO A 175 -3.24 -4.77 -18.28
C PRO A 175 -2.53 -5.69 -19.28
N LYS A 176 -2.32 -5.23 -20.51
CA LYS A 176 -1.83 -6.09 -21.60
C LYS A 176 -0.30 -6.21 -21.62
N SER A 177 0.41 -5.16 -21.20
CA SER A 177 1.87 -5.11 -21.25
C SER A 177 2.55 -5.23 -19.89
N HIS A 178 1.88 -4.83 -18.81
CA HIS A 178 2.46 -4.82 -17.47
C HIS A 178 2.18 -6.14 -16.74
N THR A 179 2.99 -7.16 -17.00
CA THR A 179 2.92 -8.46 -16.30
C THR A 179 3.62 -8.42 -14.94
N VAL A 180 4.78 -7.75 -14.89
CA VAL A 180 5.55 -7.53 -13.65
C VAL A 180 5.60 -6.03 -13.41
N VAL A 181 5.23 -5.62 -12.20
CA VAL A 181 5.24 -4.22 -11.77
C VAL A 181 5.89 -4.08 -10.40
N SER A 182 6.22 -2.86 -10.01
CA SER A 182 6.75 -2.54 -8.69
C SER A 182 5.85 -1.54 -7.97
N ASN A 183 5.61 -1.76 -6.68
CA ASN A 183 4.93 -0.79 -5.82
C ASN A 183 5.88 0.30 -5.29
N ALA A 184 7.02 0.52 -5.96
CA ALA A 184 8.11 1.41 -5.52
C ALA A 184 8.60 1.08 -4.09
N SER A 185 9.00 2.09 -3.31
CA SER A 185 9.38 1.95 -1.89
C SER A 185 8.40 2.66 -0.96
N CYS A 186 8.44 2.34 0.34
CA CYS A 186 7.74 3.06 1.41
C CYS A 186 7.97 4.58 1.33
N THR A 187 9.24 5.03 1.26
CA THR A 187 9.57 6.45 1.15
C THR A 187 9.05 7.09 -0.14
N THR A 188 9.02 6.36 -1.26
CA THR A 188 8.46 6.88 -2.52
C THR A 188 6.94 7.04 -2.42
N ASN A 189 6.26 6.08 -1.77
CA ASN A 189 4.82 6.16 -1.49
C ASN A 189 4.48 7.28 -0.50
N CYS A 190 5.40 7.68 0.38
CA CYS A 190 5.22 8.86 1.22
C CYS A 190 5.45 10.16 0.44
N LEU A 191 6.57 10.26 -0.28
CA LEU A 191 6.98 11.49 -0.94
C LEU A 191 6.14 11.83 -2.18
N ALA A 192 5.71 10.84 -2.97
CA ALA A 192 5.04 11.11 -4.24
C ALA A 192 3.65 11.74 -4.09
N PRO A 193 2.77 11.33 -3.15
CA PRO A 193 1.51 12.04 -2.88
C PRO A 193 1.75 13.49 -2.42
N MET A 194 2.71 13.70 -1.51
CA MET A 194 3.09 15.04 -1.05
C MET A 194 3.59 15.91 -2.21
N ALA A 195 4.46 15.37 -3.06
CA ALA A 195 4.97 16.05 -4.23
C ALA A 195 3.86 16.31 -5.27
N LYS A 196 2.94 15.36 -5.49
CA LYS A 196 1.81 15.51 -6.42
C LYS A 196 0.87 16.62 -5.98
N VAL A 197 0.50 16.66 -4.71
CA VAL A 197 -0.34 17.74 -4.16
C VAL A 197 0.42 19.08 -4.20
N GLY A 198 1.73 19.08 -3.94
CA GLY A 198 2.60 20.24 -4.16
C GLY A 198 2.73 20.67 -5.63
N CYS A 199 2.49 19.78 -6.60
CA CYS A 199 2.64 20.03 -8.04
C CYS A 199 1.36 20.40 -8.79
N GLN A 200 0.16 20.11 -8.28
CA GLN A 200 -1.10 20.48 -8.92
C GLN A 200 -1.95 21.27 -7.90
N ARG A 201 -2.16 22.59 -8.01
CA ARG A 201 -2.54 23.35 -9.22
C ARG A 201 -1.98 24.78 -9.31
N GLN A 202 -1.14 25.25 -8.38
CA GLN A 202 -0.83 26.69 -8.32
C GLN A 202 0.65 27.05 -8.18
N VAL A 203 1.45 26.27 -7.45
CA VAL A 203 2.82 26.69 -7.04
C VAL A 203 3.96 26.09 -7.84
N GLY A 204 3.89 24.80 -8.19
CA GLY A 204 4.98 24.09 -8.87
C GLY A 204 6.22 23.86 -7.99
N ILE A 205 7.00 22.83 -8.28
CA ILE A 205 8.30 22.57 -7.63
C ILE A 205 9.40 22.87 -8.66
N LYS A 206 10.31 23.78 -8.30
CA LYS A 206 11.49 24.10 -9.10
C LYS A 206 12.57 23.04 -8.89
N GLU A 207 12.94 22.83 -7.63
CA GLU A 207 13.93 21.84 -7.19
C GLU A 207 13.71 21.52 -5.71
N GLY A 208 14.17 20.35 -5.27
CA GLY A 208 14.03 19.94 -3.88
C GLY A 208 14.97 18.83 -3.45
N LEU A 209 15.29 18.86 -2.16
CA LEU A 209 16.07 17.84 -1.48
C LEU A 209 15.22 17.20 -0.40
N MET A 210 15.18 15.87 -0.43
CA MET A 210 14.50 15.07 0.57
C MET A 210 15.51 14.41 1.52
N THR A 211 15.23 14.47 2.81
CA THR A 211 15.82 13.58 3.80
C THR A 211 14.72 12.74 4.39
N THR A 212 14.91 11.42 4.46
CA THR A 212 14.03 10.59 5.30
C THR A 212 14.76 10.20 6.57
N VAL A 213 14.19 10.56 7.72
CA VAL A 213 14.59 10.01 9.01
C VAL A 213 13.82 8.72 9.15
N HIS A 214 14.52 7.61 8.97
CA HIS A 214 13.92 6.33 8.67
C HIS A 214 14.22 5.31 9.76
N ALA A 215 13.21 4.54 10.14
CA ALA A 215 13.37 3.42 11.05
C ALA A 215 14.42 2.41 10.57
N THR A 216 14.93 1.64 11.52
CA THR A 216 15.81 0.52 11.21
C THR A 216 15.03 -0.58 10.50
N THR A 217 15.64 -1.26 9.52
CA THR A 217 15.00 -2.36 8.78
C THR A 217 15.81 -3.64 8.88
N ALA A 218 15.25 -4.76 8.44
CA ALA A 218 15.87 -6.09 8.53
C ALA A 218 17.24 -6.22 7.82
N THR A 219 17.61 -5.27 6.96
CA THR A 219 18.92 -5.26 6.29
C THR A 219 20.07 -4.80 7.20
N GLN A 220 19.78 -3.97 8.21
CA GLN A 220 20.78 -3.48 9.17
C GLN A 220 21.17 -4.56 10.20
N LYS A 221 22.22 -4.29 10.98
CA LYS A 221 22.80 -5.24 11.93
C LYS A 221 22.53 -4.82 13.37
N THR A 222 22.36 -5.78 14.25
CA THR A 222 22.22 -5.55 15.68
C THR A 222 23.50 -4.97 16.28
N VAL A 223 24.64 -5.50 15.88
CA VAL A 223 26.00 -5.05 16.21
C VAL A 223 26.83 -4.84 14.95
N ASP A 224 27.99 -4.19 15.07
CA ASP A 224 28.89 -3.94 13.95
C ASP A 224 29.23 -5.25 13.21
N GLY A 225 28.98 -5.29 11.90
CA GLY A 225 29.17 -6.47 11.08
C GLY A 225 29.25 -6.20 9.57
N PRO A 226 29.54 -7.23 8.77
CA PRO A 226 29.78 -7.05 7.34
C PRO A 226 28.52 -6.59 6.57
N SER A 227 28.68 -5.57 5.72
CA SER A 227 27.68 -5.12 4.77
C SER A 227 28.33 -4.92 3.39
N LYS A 228 27.92 -5.75 2.43
CA LYS A 228 28.58 -5.86 1.12
C LYS A 228 28.47 -4.60 0.25
N LYS A 229 27.40 -3.82 0.42
CA LYS A 229 27.04 -2.69 -0.46
C LYS A 229 26.94 -1.34 0.25
N ASP A 230 26.93 -1.32 1.59
CA ASP A 230 26.77 -0.10 2.38
C ASP A 230 27.55 -0.26 3.70
N TRP A 231 28.78 0.27 3.76
CA TRP A 231 29.62 0.16 4.95
C TRP A 231 28.98 0.77 6.20
N ARG A 232 28.25 1.88 6.05
CA ARG A 232 27.58 2.55 7.17
C ARG A 232 26.43 1.69 7.68
N GLY A 233 25.69 1.05 6.79
CA GLY A 233 24.63 0.09 7.12
C GLY A 233 25.10 -1.18 7.83
N GLY A 234 26.41 -1.44 7.89
CA GLY A 234 27.00 -2.53 8.67
C GLY A 234 27.19 -2.21 10.16
N ARG A 235 27.05 -0.94 10.57
CA ARG A 235 27.19 -0.54 11.97
C ARG A 235 25.95 -0.94 12.78
N GLY A 236 26.13 -1.19 14.07
CA GLY A 236 25.04 -1.55 14.98
C GLY A 236 23.91 -0.51 14.98
N ALA A 237 22.69 -0.94 14.65
CA ALA A 237 21.59 -0.03 14.40
C ALA A 237 21.08 0.68 15.67
N ASN A 238 21.04 -0.02 16.81
CA ASN A 238 20.45 0.47 18.07
C ASN A 238 21.36 1.42 18.88
N GLY A 239 22.13 2.26 18.20
CA GLY A 239 23.04 3.22 18.85
C GLY A 239 23.66 4.23 17.89
N ASN A 240 23.23 4.26 16.63
CA ASN A 240 23.80 5.13 15.61
C ASN A 240 22.69 5.86 14.84
N ILE A 241 23.02 7.08 14.41
CA ILE A 241 22.33 7.74 13.30
C ILE A 241 23.16 7.43 12.06
N ILE A 242 22.61 6.62 11.14
CA ILE A 242 23.36 6.05 10.01
C ILE A 242 22.92 6.73 8.71
N PRO A 243 23.72 7.63 8.12
CA PRO A 243 23.38 8.22 6.84
C PRO A 243 23.51 7.18 5.71
N SER A 244 22.56 7.16 4.79
CA SER A 244 22.52 6.26 3.64
C SER A 244 21.98 6.98 2.40
N SER A 245 22.50 6.63 1.22
CA SER A 245 21.94 7.13 -0.05
C SER A 245 20.62 6.43 -0.36
N THR A 246 19.67 7.12 -0.99
CA THR A 246 18.40 6.52 -1.43
C THR A 246 18.03 6.93 -2.85
N GLY A 247 17.42 6.00 -3.58
CA GLY A 247 16.83 6.27 -4.89
C GLY A 247 15.38 6.78 -4.82
N ALA A 248 14.77 6.85 -3.63
CA ALA A 248 13.33 7.11 -3.48
C ALA A 248 12.90 8.48 -4.06
N ALA A 249 13.63 9.55 -3.75
CA ALA A 249 13.33 10.87 -4.31
C ALA A 249 13.52 10.92 -5.83
N LYS A 250 14.54 10.23 -6.38
CA LYS A 250 14.71 10.11 -7.84
C LYS A 250 13.58 9.30 -8.47
N ALA A 251 13.05 8.30 -7.76
CA ALA A 251 11.92 7.49 -8.24
C ALA A 251 10.62 8.30 -8.35
N VAL A 252 10.47 9.41 -7.60
CA VAL A 252 9.35 10.35 -7.79
C VAL A 252 9.32 10.88 -9.22
N GLY A 253 10.48 11.20 -9.81
CA GLY A 253 10.59 11.63 -11.21
C GLY A 253 10.16 10.56 -12.23
N LYS A 254 10.12 9.28 -11.85
CA LYS A 254 9.60 8.18 -12.70
C LYS A 254 8.07 8.08 -12.63
N VAL A 255 7.48 8.31 -11.45
CA VAL A 255 6.02 8.22 -11.26
C VAL A 255 5.30 9.54 -11.59
N ILE A 256 5.99 10.68 -11.43
CA ILE A 256 5.58 12.04 -11.80
C ILE A 256 6.66 12.60 -12.74
N PRO A 257 6.55 12.37 -14.07
CA PRO A 257 7.56 12.76 -15.05
C PRO A 257 7.94 14.25 -15.03
N GLU A 258 7.02 15.12 -14.65
CA GLU A 258 7.22 16.57 -14.52
C GLU A 258 8.24 16.94 -13.44
N LEU A 259 8.54 16.01 -12.52
CA LEU A 259 9.52 16.13 -11.45
C LEU A 259 10.84 15.42 -11.75
N ASN A 260 11.00 14.86 -12.94
CA ASN A 260 12.23 14.19 -13.32
C ASN A 260 13.42 15.15 -13.30
N GLY A 261 14.47 14.78 -12.55
CA GLY A 261 15.65 15.62 -12.33
C GLY A 261 15.47 16.76 -11.32
N LYS A 262 14.27 17.00 -10.79
CA LYS A 262 14.00 18.08 -9.82
C LYS A 262 14.14 17.65 -8.36
N LEU A 263 14.01 16.36 -8.07
CA LEU A 263 14.07 15.81 -6.72
C LEU A 263 15.16 14.76 -6.57
N THR A 264 15.95 14.87 -5.51
CA THR A 264 16.87 13.84 -5.04
C THR A 264 16.92 13.88 -3.51
N GLY A 265 17.61 12.94 -2.87
CA GLY A 265 17.63 12.90 -1.43
C GLY A 265 18.53 11.85 -0.80
N MET A 266 18.46 11.78 0.51
CA MET A 266 19.18 10.82 1.34
C MET A 266 18.30 10.29 2.47
N ALA A 267 18.84 9.38 3.27
CA ALA A 267 18.21 8.89 4.48
C ALA A 267 19.17 8.98 5.66
N PHE A 268 18.63 9.19 6.86
CA PHE A 268 19.28 8.84 8.11
C PHE A 268 18.50 7.70 8.74
N ARG A 269 19.15 6.54 8.92
CA ARG A 269 18.55 5.44 9.68
C ARG A 269 18.75 5.72 11.17
N VAL A 270 17.67 5.68 11.93
CA VAL A 270 17.69 6.01 13.36
C VAL A 270 17.21 4.83 14.22
N PRO A 271 17.50 4.82 15.54
CA PRO A 271 17.14 3.74 16.46
C PRO A 271 15.64 3.66 16.82
N THR A 272 14.76 3.66 15.82
CA THR A 272 13.34 3.31 15.95
C THR A 272 13.09 2.00 15.18
N GLN A 273 12.17 1.18 15.71
CA GLN A 273 11.86 -0.13 15.13
C GLN A 273 10.95 -0.03 13.90
N ASP A 274 10.12 1.00 13.84
CA ASP A 274 9.21 1.29 12.75
C ASP A 274 8.82 2.78 12.78
N VAL A 275 8.05 3.19 11.77
CA VAL A 275 7.65 4.55 11.44
C VAL A 275 8.84 5.43 11.05
N SER A 276 8.63 6.13 9.95
CA SER A 276 9.61 7.02 9.36
C SER A 276 8.95 8.36 9.03
N VAL A 277 9.79 9.36 8.78
CA VAL A 277 9.34 10.69 8.40
C VAL A 277 10.14 11.18 7.19
N VAL A 278 9.46 11.82 6.26
CA VAL A 278 10.03 12.57 5.15
C VAL A 278 10.13 14.02 5.56
N ASP A 279 11.34 14.58 5.44
CA ASP A 279 11.63 16.01 5.40
C ASP A 279 11.88 16.38 3.94
N LEU A 280 11.00 17.17 3.35
CA LEU A 280 11.13 17.68 2.00
C LEU A 280 11.39 19.19 2.04
N THR A 281 12.59 19.59 1.65
CA THR A 281 12.94 21.01 1.48
C THR A 281 12.89 21.36 0.00
N VAL A 282 12.03 22.30 -0.38
CA VAL A 282 11.72 22.62 -1.78
C VAL A 282 11.75 24.11 -2.06
N VAL A 283 12.24 24.44 -3.25
CA VAL A 283 12.02 25.73 -3.90
C VAL A 283 10.80 25.61 -4.80
N LEU A 284 9.79 26.44 -4.58
CA LEU A 284 8.58 26.51 -5.37
C LEU A 284 8.80 27.32 -6.65
N GLU A 285 8.06 27.04 -7.72
CA GLU A 285 8.13 27.85 -8.96
C GLU A 285 7.41 29.19 -8.82
N LYS A 286 6.35 29.24 -8.01
CA LYS A 286 5.56 30.44 -7.68
C LYS A 286 5.43 30.60 -6.16
N PRO A 287 5.33 31.84 -5.67
CA PRO A 287 5.16 32.10 -4.24
C PRO A 287 3.82 31.56 -3.72
N ALA A 288 3.80 31.10 -2.46
CA ALA A 288 2.60 30.78 -1.68
C ALA A 288 2.81 31.09 -0.19
N SER A 289 1.70 31.16 0.54
CA SER A 289 1.71 31.14 2.00
C SER A 289 1.80 29.70 2.53
N TYR A 290 2.25 29.53 3.77
CA TYR A 290 2.29 28.21 4.40
C TYR A 290 0.87 27.68 4.65
N GLU A 291 -0.03 28.59 5.02
CA GLU A 291 -1.45 28.33 5.25
C GLU A 291 -2.14 27.77 4.01
N ASP A 292 -1.88 28.35 2.83
CA ASP A 292 -2.46 27.87 1.56
C ASP A 292 -1.97 26.45 1.22
N LEU A 293 -0.68 26.15 1.46
CA LEU A 293 -0.13 24.81 1.27
C LEU A 293 -0.81 23.80 2.20
N MET A 294 -0.95 24.13 3.48
CA MET A 294 -1.59 23.26 4.45
C MET A 294 -3.07 23.05 4.15
N ALA A 295 -3.79 24.10 3.73
CA ALA A 295 -5.17 23.99 3.28
C ALA A 295 -5.33 23.04 2.09
N ALA A 296 -4.42 23.11 1.11
CA ALA A 296 -4.42 22.20 -0.03
C ALA A 296 -4.17 20.73 0.37
N PHE A 297 -3.23 20.48 1.28
CA PHE A 297 -3.00 19.12 1.81
C PHE A 297 -4.21 18.60 2.60
N LYS A 298 -4.80 19.45 3.44
CA LYS A 298 -6.01 19.12 4.22
C LYS A 298 -7.19 18.79 3.28
N GLU A 299 -7.44 19.60 2.27
CA GLU A 299 -8.47 19.31 1.26
C GLU A 299 -8.19 17.99 0.54
N ALA A 300 -6.97 17.78 0.06
CA ALA A 300 -6.59 16.56 -0.68
C ALA A 300 -6.80 15.30 0.16
N SER A 301 -6.34 15.30 1.41
CA SER A 301 -6.51 14.19 2.37
C SER A 301 -7.97 13.85 2.67
N GLN A 302 -8.88 14.82 2.55
CA GLN A 302 -10.32 14.62 2.79
C GLN A 302 -11.11 14.27 1.52
N THR A 303 -10.50 14.48 0.34
CA THR A 303 -11.15 14.32 -0.97
C THR A 303 -10.46 13.27 -1.83
N HIS A 304 -9.72 13.70 -2.85
CA HIS A 304 -9.20 12.86 -3.92
C HIS A 304 -7.97 12.03 -3.53
N MET A 305 -7.34 12.30 -2.38
CA MET A 305 -6.25 11.50 -1.80
C MET A 305 -6.67 10.78 -0.51
N LYS A 306 -7.97 10.72 -0.19
CA LYS A 306 -8.45 10.09 1.05
C LYS A 306 -7.99 8.64 1.16
N GLY A 307 -7.38 8.29 2.29
CA GLY A 307 -6.80 6.98 2.56
C GLY A 307 -5.39 6.75 2.00
N ILE A 308 -4.90 7.65 1.16
CA ILE A 308 -3.50 7.69 0.69
C ILE A 308 -2.72 8.77 1.44
N LEU A 309 -3.30 9.97 1.52
CA LEU A 309 -2.75 11.12 2.23
C LEU A 309 -3.59 11.39 3.49
N GLY A 310 -2.94 11.43 4.65
CA GLY A 310 -3.44 11.95 5.91
C GLY A 310 -2.96 13.38 6.18
N TYR A 311 -3.52 14.01 7.19
CA TYR A 311 -3.15 15.35 7.62
C TYR A 311 -3.40 15.50 9.12
N THR A 312 -2.46 16.10 9.85
CA THR A 312 -2.58 16.35 11.29
C THR A 312 -2.06 17.74 11.69
N GLU A 313 -2.69 18.29 12.72
CA GLU A 313 -2.29 19.52 13.42
C GLU A 313 -1.98 19.24 14.90
N GLU A 314 -2.00 17.97 15.32
CA GLU A 314 -1.74 17.55 16.70
C GLU A 314 -0.23 17.45 16.98
N ALA A 315 0.16 17.50 18.25
CA ALA A 315 1.56 17.35 18.66
C ALA A 315 1.92 15.86 18.75
N VAL A 316 2.10 15.24 17.58
CA VAL A 316 2.33 13.80 17.40
C VAL A 316 3.81 13.45 17.31
N VAL A 317 4.12 12.17 17.53
CA VAL A 317 5.45 11.58 17.37
C VAL A 317 5.35 10.25 16.61
N SER A 318 6.50 9.62 16.32
CA SER A 318 6.55 8.42 15.46
C SER A 318 5.61 7.29 15.91
N THR A 319 5.47 7.04 17.20
CA THR A 319 4.65 5.93 17.71
C THR A 319 3.15 6.11 17.44
N ASP A 320 2.68 7.35 17.24
CA ASP A 320 1.27 7.64 17.00
C ASP A 320 0.81 7.22 15.60
N PHE A 321 1.77 6.93 14.72
CA PHE A 321 1.54 6.48 13.34
C PHE A 321 1.75 4.97 13.17
N VAL A 322 2.08 4.23 14.23
CA VAL A 322 2.21 2.77 14.14
C VAL A 322 0.86 2.19 13.73
N SER A 323 0.87 1.41 12.65
CA SER A 323 -0.32 0.86 11.99
C SER A 323 -1.26 1.91 11.38
N ASP A 324 -0.77 3.12 11.07
CA ASP A 324 -1.49 4.08 10.22
C ASP A 324 -1.47 3.58 8.76
N PRO A 325 -2.64 3.27 8.14
CA PRO A 325 -2.68 2.74 6.79
C PRO A 325 -2.42 3.80 5.71
N ALA A 326 -2.31 5.09 6.04
CA ALA A 326 -1.99 6.13 5.06
C ALA A 326 -0.56 5.95 4.51
N SER A 327 -0.34 6.38 3.27
CA SER A 327 1.01 6.34 2.66
C SER A 327 1.87 7.50 3.11
N SER A 328 1.23 8.62 3.44
CA SER A 328 1.83 9.90 3.81
C SER A 328 0.85 10.61 4.71
N THR A 329 1.26 11.04 5.90
CA THR A 329 0.46 11.90 6.77
C THR A 329 1.20 13.23 6.95
N ILE A 330 0.63 14.33 6.46
CA ILE A 330 1.25 15.66 6.54
C ILE A 330 1.19 16.16 7.97
N ASP A 331 2.33 16.59 8.50
CA ASP A 331 2.43 17.25 9.80
C ASP A 331 2.46 18.75 9.61
N ALA A 332 1.31 19.40 9.83
CA ALA A 332 1.15 20.80 9.53
C ALA A 332 1.94 21.71 10.47
N LYS A 333 2.31 21.24 11.67
CA LYS A 333 3.03 22.05 12.66
C LYS A 333 4.54 21.78 12.70
N ALA A 334 5.01 20.69 12.10
CA ALA A 334 6.44 20.37 12.01
C ALA A 334 7.16 20.99 10.81
N GLY A 335 6.43 21.39 9.77
CA GLY A 335 7.00 22.13 8.63
C GLY A 335 7.34 23.59 8.96
N ILE A 336 8.13 24.23 8.09
CA ILE A 336 8.50 25.64 8.24
C ILE A 336 8.76 26.29 6.88
N MET A 337 8.24 27.50 6.69
CA MET A 337 8.47 28.30 5.48
C MET A 337 9.48 29.41 5.76
N LEU A 338 10.57 29.47 5.00
CA LEU A 338 11.59 30.52 5.13
C LEU A 338 11.24 31.75 4.28
N SER A 339 10.67 31.53 3.10
CA SER A 339 10.21 32.58 2.20
C SER A 339 9.03 32.06 1.37
N PRO A 340 8.28 32.94 0.68
CA PRO A 340 7.13 32.50 -0.13
C PRO A 340 7.44 31.41 -1.16
N THR A 341 8.71 31.23 -1.56
CA THR A 341 9.13 30.21 -2.50
C THR A 341 10.05 29.15 -1.91
N PHE A 342 10.36 29.18 -0.60
CA PHE A 342 11.28 28.21 0.01
C PHE A 342 10.72 27.67 1.31
N VAL A 343 10.36 26.39 1.30
CA VAL A 343 9.61 25.73 2.38
C VAL A 343 10.15 24.34 2.67
N LYS A 344 10.07 23.96 3.94
CA LYS A 344 10.27 22.60 4.44
C LYS A 344 8.92 22.03 4.82
N LEU A 345 8.60 20.86 4.26
CA LEU A 345 7.41 20.08 4.53
C LEU A 345 7.79 18.79 5.24
N VAL A 346 6.95 18.36 6.18
CA VAL A 346 7.18 17.15 6.98
C VAL A 346 6.00 16.20 6.80
N SER A 347 6.29 14.93 6.56
CA SER A 347 5.25 13.90 6.47
C SER A 347 5.69 12.57 7.06
N TRP A 348 4.85 12.03 7.95
CA TRP A 348 5.01 10.73 8.57
C TRP A 348 4.53 9.61 7.65
N TYR A 349 5.07 8.42 7.86
CA TYR A 349 4.59 7.20 7.24
C TYR A 349 5.03 6.00 8.07
N ASP A 350 4.11 5.09 8.33
CA ASP A 350 4.47 3.74 8.72
C ASP A 350 5.06 3.04 7.49
N ASN A 351 6.38 2.80 7.54
CA ASN A 351 7.13 2.23 6.43
C ASN A 351 6.82 0.74 6.20
N GLU A 352 6.20 0.08 7.17
CA GLU A 352 5.79 -1.32 7.10
C GLU A 352 4.31 -1.44 6.72
N TRP A 353 3.42 -0.81 7.48
CA TRP A 353 1.97 -0.94 7.37
C TRP A 353 1.37 -0.18 6.18
N GLY A 354 1.55 1.14 6.12
CA GLY A 354 1.01 1.97 5.03
C GLY A 354 1.47 1.46 3.65
N TYR A 355 2.74 1.04 3.55
CA TYR A 355 3.29 0.41 2.35
C TYR A 355 2.62 -0.94 2.02
N SER A 356 2.41 -1.80 3.01
CA SER A 356 1.75 -3.10 2.82
C SER A 356 0.30 -2.93 2.37
N CYS A 357 -0.43 -1.96 2.91
CA CYS A 357 -1.75 -1.60 2.42
C CYS A 357 -1.72 -1.18 0.93
N ARG A 358 -0.69 -0.41 0.50
CA ARG A 358 -0.53 -0.03 -0.91
C ARG A 358 -0.25 -1.19 -1.85
N VAL A 359 0.47 -2.22 -1.40
CA VAL A 359 0.66 -3.44 -2.19
C VAL A 359 -0.70 -4.11 -2.46
N VAL A 360 -1.54 -4.24 -1.43
CA VAL A 360 -2.89 -4.81 -1.56
C VAL A 360 -3.78 -3.96 -2.46
N ASP A 361 -3.75 -2.63 -2.29
CA ASP A 361 -4.52 -1.71 -3.11
C ASP A 361 -4.11 -1.74 -4.59
N LEU A 362 -2.82 -1.86 -4.88
CA LEU A 362 -2.30 -1.99 -6.23
C LEU A 362 -2.77 -3.29 -6.89
N ILE A 363 -2.69 -4.43 -6.20
CA ILE A 363 -3.20 -5.71 -6.72
C ILE A 363 -4.69 -5.61 -7.01
N ARG A 364 -5.47 -5.02 -6.10
CA ARG A 364 -6.91 -4.84 -6.30
C ARG A 364 -7.22 -3.93 -7.50
N HIS A 365 -6.43 -2.87 -7.70
CA HIS A 365 -6.53 -2.01 -8.88
C HIS A 365 -6.22 -2.79 -10.17
N MET A 366 -5.09 -3.51 -10.20
CA MET A 366 -4.68 -4.34 -11.33
C MET A 366 -5.75 -5.38 -11.67
N ALA A 367 -6.30 -6.06 -10.66
CA ALA A 367 -7.35 -7.06 -10.88
C ALA A 367 -8.62 -6.48 -11.49
N THR A 368 -9.01 -5.29 -11.08
CA THR A 368 -10.13 -4.57 -11.69
C THR A 368 -9.85 -4.25 -13.16
N ALA A 369 -8.66 -3.73 -13.46
CA ALA A 369 -8.26 -3.34 -14.81
C ALA A 369 -8.05 -4.55 -15.74
N ASP A 370 -7.44 -5.63 -15.25
CA ASP A 370 -7.20 -6.88 -15.97
C ASP A 370 -8.50 -7.55 -16.36
N LYS A 371 -9.50 -7.56 -15.47
CA LYS A 371 -10.83 -8.08 -15.76
C LYS A 371 -11.54 -7.26 -16.84
N GLN A 372 -11.46 -5.93 -16.77
CA GLN A 372 -12.02 -5.05 -17.80
C GLN A 372 -11.36 -5.28 -19.17
N ALA A 373 -10.07 -5.62 -19.17
CA ALA A 373 -9.30 -5.93 -20.37
C ALA A 373 -9.41 -7.39 -20.85
N GLY A 374 -10.04 -8.28 -20.07
CA GLY A 374 -10.15 -9.71 -20.36
C GLY A 374 -8.83 -10.48 -20.25
N VAL A 375 -7.87 -9.98 -19.47
CA VAL A 375 -6.55 -10.61 -19.24
C VAL A 375 -6.61 -11.69 -18.16
N VAL A 376 -7.45 -11.47 -17.15
CA VAL A 376 -7.73 -12.41 -16.06
C VAL A 376 -9.23 -12.70 -16.06
N ALA A 377 -9.59 -13.98 -15.90
CA ALA A 377 -10.95 -14.49 -15.96
C ALA A 377 -11.86 -13.91 -14.88
#